data_AF-A0AAD4NJ56-F1
#
_entry.id   AF-A0AAD4NJ56-F1
#
_cell.length_a   1.000
_cell.length_b   1.000
_cell.length_c   1.000
_cell.angle_alpha   90.00
_cell.angle_beta   90.00
_cell.angle_gamma   90.00
#
_symmetry.space_group_name_H-M   'P 1'
#
loop_
_entity.id
_entity.type
_entity.pdbx_description
1 polymer ?
#
loop_
_entity_poly.entity_id
_entity_poly.type
_entity_poly.pdbx_seq_one_letter_code
_entity_poly.pdbx_strand_id
1 'polypeptide(L)'
;MADFAKPIFNGRTYDNPSSFTNWSGLPNLMDILRWKFREPDYSKLPSAEELDTTLPVQTAKFNLESQLSATWLGHATVFVHLDGVNFITDPVWASRASPFRLFGPRRYRPPPCQINDLPQLNFAVISHNHYDHFDSMAVRLISKQFTDMEWFVPMGMKQWFDKYLDTTNPVTEMTWGDKVIREYNGQTFEIWCVPAQHWSQRLAFDRNKALWCGFAIIGPNHRFYYTG
;
A
#
# COMPACT_ATOMS: atom_id res chain seq x y z
N MET A 1 -7.03 -27.10 -5.36
CA MET A 1 -6.92 -25.68 -4.95
C MET A 1 -7.61 -24.86 -6.02
N ALA A 2 -8.42 -23.86 -5.66
CA ALA A 2 -9.00 -22.98 -6.67
C ALA A 2 -7.87 -22.12 -7.25
N ASP A 3 -7.72 -22.11 -8.57
CA ASP A 3 -6.74 -21.26 -9.23
C ASP A 3 -7.15 -19.79 -9.05
N PHE A 4 -6.23 -18.96 -8.59
CA PHE A 4 -6.45 -17.51 -8.55
C PHE A 4 -6.73 -16.98 -9.96
N ALA A 5 -7.59 -15.95 -10.03
CA ALA A 5 -7.68 -15.16 -11.25
C ALA A 5 -6.31 -14.60 -11.61
N LYS A 6 -5.99 -14.52 -12.90
CA LYS A 6 -4.72 -13.98 -13.39
C LYS A 6 -4.95 -12.62 -14.06
N PRO A 7 -4.03 -11.65 -13.87
CA PRO A 7 -4.12 -10.39 -14.59
C PRO A 7 -3.85 -10.63 -16.07
N ILE A 8 -4.46 -9.83 -16.95
CA ILE A 8 -4.18 -9.86 -18.38
C ILE A 8 -2.98 -8.95 -18.63
N PHE A 9 -1.90 -9.46 -19.21
CA PHE A 9 -0.76 -8.64 -19.63
C PHE A 9 -0.57 -8.71 -21.15
N ASN A 10 -0.62 -7.56 -21.81
CA ASN A 10 -0.53 -7.47 -23.28
C ASN A 10 0.90 -7.22 -23.81
N GLY A 11 1.92 -7.39 -22.97
CA GLY A 11 3.32 -7.05 -23.28
C GLY A 11 3.71 -5.62 -22.89
N ARG A 12 2.75 -4.78 -22.48
CA ARG A 12 3.01 -3.38 -22.09
C ARG A 12 2.24 -2.93 -20.85
N THR A 13 0.98 -3.35 -20.71
CA THR A 13 0.09 -2.96 -19.61
C THR A 13 -0.66 -4.16 -19.05
N TYR A 14 -1.08 -4.02 -17.80
CA TYR A 14 -1.96 -4.96 -17.09
C TYR A 14 -3.43 -4.54 -17.20
N ASP A 15 -4.34 -5.52 -17.20
CA ASP A 15 -5.79 -5.30 -17.16
C ASP A 15 -6.47 -6.34 -16.25
N ASN A 16 -7.62 -5.97 -15.68
CA ASN A 16 -8.47 -6.90 -14.93
C ASN A 16 -8.99 -8.02 -15.86
N PRO A 17 -9.08 -9.27 -15.38
CA PRO A 17 -9.59 -10.38 -16.18
C PRO A 17 -11.09 -10.20 -16.49
N SER A 18 -11.55 -10.82 -17.57
CA SER A 18 -12.97 -10.77 -17.98
C SER A 18 -13.94 -11.40 -16.96
N SER A 19 -13.43 -12.19 -16.01
CA SER A 19 -14.21 -12.72 -14.89
C SER A 19 -14.65 -11.65 -13.89
N PHE A 20 -14.05 -10.45 -13.92
CA PHE A 20 -14.40 -9.32 -13.05
C PHE A 20 -15.52 -8.50 -13.69
N THR A 21 -16.76 -8.96 -13.53
CA THR A 21 -17.93 -8.44 -14.25
C THR A 21 -18.49 -7.12 -13.73
N ASN A 22 -18.10 -6.69 -12.53
CA ASN A 22 -18.51 -5.41 -11.92
C ASN A 22 -17.48 -4.29 -12.10
N TRP A 23 -16.43 -4.50 -12.90
CA TRP A 23 -15.46 -3.47 -13.25
C TRP A 23 -16.02 -2.56 -14.35
N SER A 24 -16.28 -1.29 -14.02
CA SER A 24 -16.81 -0.29 -14.96
C SER A 24 -15.75 0.36 -15.87
N GLY A 25 -14.51 -0.10 -15.81
CA GLY A 25 -13.39 0.43 -16.58
C GLY A 25 -12.60 1.53 -15.86
N LEU A 26 -11.57 2.02 -16.53
CA LEU A 26 -10.74 3.11 -16.02
C LEU A 26 -11.47 4.44 -16.16
N PRO A 27 -11.32 5.37 -15.19
CA PRO A 27 -11.89 6.70 -15.35
C PRO A 27 -11.30 7.40 -16.58
N ASN A 28 -12.19 7.91 -17.43
CA ASN A 28 -11.81 8.66 -18.62
C ASN A 28 -11.71 10.17 -18.31
N LEU A 29 -11.26 10.98 -19.27
CA LEU A 29 -11.12 12.42 -19.07
C LEU A 29 -12.46 13.10 -18.74
N MET A 30 -13.57 12.62 -19.31
CA MET A 30 -14.91 13.13 -18.98
C MET A 30 -15.33 12.74 -17.56
N ASP A 31 -14.95 11.57 -17.05
CA ASP A 31 -15.17 11.19 -15.65
C ASP A 31 -14.38 12.11 -14.71
N ILE A 32 -13.12 12.40 -15.03
CA ILE A 32 -12.28 13.33 -14.25
C ILE A 32 -12.87 14.75 -14.28
N LEU A 33 -13.31 15.22 -15.46
CA LEU A 33 -13.99 16.52 -15.59
C LEU A 33 -15.34 16.54 -14.86
N ARG A 34 -16.11 15.45 -14.94
CA ARG A 34 -17.37 15.29 -14.20
C ARG A 34 -17.11 15.33 -12.70
N TRP A 35 -16.13 14.62 -12.17
CA TRP A 35 -15.76 14.68 -10.76
C TRP A 35 -15.33 16.09 -10.35
N LYS A 36 -14.56 16.78 -11.19
CA LYS A 36 -14.08 18.13 -10.91
C LYS A 36 -15.17 19.20 -10.96
N PHE A 37 -16.21 19.03 -11.78
CA PHE A 37 -17.18 20.10 -12.07
C PHE A 37 -18.66 19.75 -11.78
N ARG A 38 -19.00 18.48 -11.57
CA ARG A 38 -20.39 18.00 -11.47
C ARG A 38 -20.66 17.11 -10.27
N GLU A 39 -19.66 16.49 -9.66
CA GLU A 39 -19.91 15.86 -8.37
C GLU A 39 -20.10 16.95 -7.31
N PRO A 40 -21.10 16.80 -6.43
CA PRO A 40 -21.29 17.73 -5.33
C PRO A 40 -19.99 17.79 -4.54
N ASP A 41 -19.50 19.01 -4.31
CA ASP A 41 -18.36 19.20 -3.45
C ASP A 41 -18.77 18.90 -2.00
N TYR A 42 -18.57 17.65 -1.59
CA TYR A 42 -18.71 17.22 -0.19
C TYR A 42 -17.47 17.59 0.64
N SER A 43 -16.51 18.37 0.11
CA SER A 43 -15.35 18.87 0.85
C SER A 43 -15.69 20.00 1.83
N LYS A 44 -16.91 20.03 2.37
CA LYS A 44 -17.14 20.67 3.68
C LYS A 44 -16.33 19.89 4.70
N LEU A 45 -15.02 20.14 4.69
CA LEU A 45 -14.09 19.60 5.64
C LEU A 45 -14.52 20.16 6.98
N PRO A 46 -14.80 19.27 7.94
CA PRO A 46 -15.05 19.70 9.30
C PRO A 46 -13.93 20.63 9.77
N SER A 47 -14.27 21.56 10.66
CA SER A 47 -13.25 22.41 11.28
C SER A 47 -12.20 21.53 11.99
N ALA A 48 -11.02 22.09 12.27
CA ALA A 48 -9.99 21.35 13.01
C ALA A 48 -10.52 20.83 14.37
N GLU A 49 -11.33 21.64 15.07
CA GLU A 49 -11.96 21.29 16.34
C GLU A 49 -12.98 20.13 16.19
N GLU A 50 -13.78 20.16 15.12
CA GLU A 50 -14.71 19.06 14.83
C GLU A 50 -13.97 17.78 14.46
N LEU A 51 -12.87 17.87 13.68
CA LEU A 51 -12.02 16.72 13.39
C LEU A 51 -11.33 16.16 14.62
N ASP A 52 -10.88 17.01 15.56
CA ASP A 52 -10.24 16.56 16.79
C ASP A 52 -11.24 15.80 17.70
N THR A 53 -12.54 16.08 17.56
CA THR A 53 -13.60 15.37 18.28
C THR A 53 -14.08 14.11 17.55
N THR A 54 -14.28 14.19 16.23
CA THR A 54 -14.88 13.13 15.41
C THR A 54 -13.87 12.13 14.85
N LEU A 55 -12.63 12.57 14.62
CA LEU A 55 -11.51 11.79 14.09
C LEU A 55 -10.21 12.10 14.88
N PRO A 56 -10.20 11.87 16.21
CA PRO A 56 -9.05 12.17 17.04
C PRO A 56 -7.83 11.36 16.60
N VAL A 57 -6.69 12.04 16.47
CA VAL A 57 -5.41 11.36 16.21
C VAL A 57 -4.82 10.90 17.53
N GLN A 58 -4.89 9.59 17.76
CA GLN A 58 -4.29 8.95 18.92
C GLN A 58 -2.80 8.74 18.69
N THR A 59 -1.97 8.86 19.72
CA THR A 59 -0.57 8.43 19.66
C THR A 59 -0.52 6.93 19.32
N ALA A 60 0.29 6.57 18.32
CA ALA A 60 0.44 5.17 17.93
C ALA A 60 0.97 4.32 19.12
N LYS A 61 0.35 3.17 19.33
CA LYS A 61 0.78 2.18 20.33
C LYS A 61 0.96 0.84 19.64
N PHE A 62 2.16 0.28 19.72
CA PHE A 62 2.49 -1.00 19.10
C PHE A 62 2.50 -2.08 20.18
N ASN A 63 1.50 -2.97 20.15
CA ASN A 63 1.40 -4.07 21.11
C ASN A 63 2.16 -5.30 20.58
N LEU A 64 3.45 -5.37 20.91
CA LEU A 64 4.36 -6.46 20.50
C LEU A 64 4.31 -7.66 21.47
N GLU A 65 3.60 -7.55 22.59
CA GLU A 65 3.38 -8.66 23.54
C GLU A 65 2.19 -9.55 23.11
N SER A 66 1.31 -9.03 22.25
CA SER A 66 0.21 -9.80 21.66
C SER A 66 0.73 -10.73 20.56
N GLN A 67 0.08 -11.88 20.35
CA GLN A 67 0.35 -12.75 19.19
C GLN A 67 -0.11 -12.14 17.86
N LEU A 68 -1.11 -11.25 17.91
CA LEU A 68 -1.61 -10.51 16.75
C LEU A 68 -2.03 -9.11 17.19
N SER A 69 -1.50 -8.08 16.53
CA SER A 69 -2.00 -6.72 16.66
C SER A 69 -1.88 -5.95 15.35
N ALA A 70 -2.79 -5.00 15.15
CA ALA A 70 -2.77 -4.09 14.02
C ALA A 70 -2.98 -2.66 14.52
N THR A 71 -2.13 -1.74 14.08
CA THR A 71 -2.18 -0.32 14.41
C THR A 71 -2.41 0.47 13.13
N TRP A 72 -3.55 1.14 13.05
CA TRP A 72 -3.87 1.98 11.90
C TRP A 72 -3.10 3.30 11.99
N LEU A 73 -2.27 3.59 10.99
CA LEU A 73 -1.45 4.80 10.91
C LEU A 73 -2.03 5.85 9.93
N GLY A 74 -3.26 5.60 9.45
CA GLY A 74 -4.02 6.46 8.56
C GLY A 74 -4.02 5.97 7.11
N HIS A 75 -5.11 6.27 6.39
CA HIS A 75 -5.37 5.77 5.03
C HIS A 75 -5.24 4.24 4.98
N ALA A 76 -4.43 3.69 4.08
CA ALA A 76 -4.17 2.27 3.95
C ALA A 76 -2.89 1.81 4.69
N THR A 77 -2.26 2.72 5.46
CA THR A 77 -1.08 2.39 6.25
C THR A 77 -1.46 1.70 7.55
N VAL A 78 -1.08 0.43 7.68
CA VAL A 78 -1.29 -0.38 8.88
C VAL A 78 0.03 -1.04 9.27
N PHE A 79 0.47 -0.80 10.50
CA PHE A 79 1.52 -1.61 11.12
C PHE A 79 0.87 -2.86 11.69
N VAL A 80 1.45 -4.03 11.42
CA VAL A 80 0.95 -5.32 11.87
C VAL A 80 2.05 -6.07 12.59
N HIS A 81 1.72 -6.57 13.78
CA HIS A 81 2.48 -7.60 14.48
C HIS A 81 1.73 -8.92 14.34
N LEU A 82 2.37 -9.93 13.76
CA LEU A 82 1.78 -11.24 13.48
C LEU A 82 2.78 -12.31 13.90
N ASP A 83 2.47 -13.09 14.94
CA ASP A 83 3.26 -14.24 15.38
C ASP A 83 4.76 -13.90 15.59
N GLY A 84 5.05 -12.73 16.16
CA GLY A 84 6.42 -12.27 16.40
C GLY A 84 7.08 -11.56 15.22
N VAL A 85 6.36 -11.32 14.11
CA VAL A 85 6.86 -10.64 12.91
C VAL A 85 6.14 -9.33 12.69
N ASN A 86 6.91 -8.27 12.40
CA ASN A 86 6.40 -6.93 12.18
C ASN A 86 6.46 -6.56 10.70
N PHE A 87 5.37 -6.05 10.16
CA PHE A 87 5.34 -5.50 8.81
C PHE A 87 4.41 -4.30 8.68
N ILE A 88 4.54 -3.57 7.57
CA ILE A 88 3.71 -2.40 7.28
C ILE A 88 3.11 -2.49 5.87
N THR A 89 1.85 -2.08 5.74
CA THR A 89 1.16 -1.95 4.46
C THR A 89 1.24 -0.51 3.96
N ASP A 90 1.46 -0.30 2.66
CA ASP A 90 1.33 0.98 1.94
C ASP A 90 1.72 2.22 2.77
N PRO A 91 2.99 2.35 3.18
CA PRO A 91 3.40 3.39 4.12
C PRO A 91 3.34 4.78 3.50
N VAL A 92 2.48 5.65 4.05
CA VAL A 92 2.31 7.04 3.60
C VAL A 92 2.37 8.04 4.76
N TRP A 93 3.43 8.85 4.75
CA TRP A 93 3.64 9.96 5.70
C TRP A 93 3.47 11.34 5.05
N ALA A 94 3.53 11.41 3.72
CA ALA A 94 3.36 12.65 2.98
C ALA A 94 2.05 13.36 3.35
N SER A 95 2.12 14.68 3.45
CA SER A 95 0.92 15.51 3.66
C SER A 95 0.00 15.53 2.44
N ARG A 96 0.53 15.22 1.24
CA ARG A 96 -0.20 15.17 -0.02
C ARG A 96 0.10 13.91 -0.80
N ALA A 97 -0.95 13.28 -1.33
CA ALA A 97 -0.86 12.19 -2.30
C ALA A 97 -0.77 12.76 -3.72
N SER A 98 0.40 13.27 -4.10
CA SER A 98 0.58 13.98 -5.37
C SER A 98 2.04 14.04 -5.81
N PRO A 99 2.34 14.09 -7.13
CA PRO A 99 3.68 14.44 -7.61
C PRO A 99 4.06 15.90 -7.32
N PHE A 100 3.07 16.77 -7.08
CA PHE A 100 3.29 18.19 -6.90
C PHE A 100 3.15 18.59 -5.42
N ARG A 101 4.05 19.44 -4.95
CA ARG A 101 4.02 19.94 -3.56
C ARG A 101 2.79 20.82 -3.24
N LEU A 102 2.26 21.52 -4.24
CA LEU A 102 1.20 22.52 -4.07
C LEU A 102 -0.19 22.05 -4.53
N PHE A 103 -0.27 20.98 -5.32
CA PHE A 103 -1.51 20.52 -5.93
C PHE A 103 -1.80 19.06 -5.56
N GLY A 104 -3.07 18.67 -5.60
CA GLY A 104 -3.53 17.31 -5.30
C GLY A 104 -3.99 17.11 -3.86
N PRO A 105 -4.56 15.93 -3.55
CA PRO A 105 -5.22 15.64 -2.28
C PRO A 105 -4.27 15.83 -1.10
N ARG A 106 -4.71 16.59 -0.09
CA ARG A 106 -4.00 16.75 1.19
C ARG A 106 -4.73 15.93 2.25
N ARG A 107 -4.00 15.17 3.05
CA ARG A 107 -4.61 14.44 4.18
C ARG A 107 -5.17 15.42 5.22
N TYR A 108 -6.32 15.09 5.80
CA TYR A 108 -7.01 15.91 6.80
C TYR A 108 -6.50 15.66 8.22
N ARG A 109 -5.93 14.47 8.47
CA ARG A 109 -5.28 14.12 9.73
C ARG A 109 -3.82 13.76 9.53
N PRO A 110 -2.89 14.23 10.39
CA PRO A 110 -1.49 13.80 10.33
C PRO A 110 -1.35 12.30 10.65
N PRO A 111 -0.22 11.67 10.27
CA PRO A 111 0.15 10.36 10.80
C PRO A 111 0.22 10.39 12.34
N PRO A 112 -0.15 9.30 13.04
CA PRO A 112 -0.15 9.25 14.51
C PRO A 112 1.23 9.07 15.15
N CYS A 113 2.28 8.89 14.35
CA CYS A 113 3.68 8.78 14.78
C CYS A 113 4.64 9.21 13.67
N GLN A 114 5.90 9.42 13.99
CA GLN A 114 6.98 9.56 13.00
C GLN A 114 7.45 8.19 12.51
N ILE A 115 8.16 8.16 11.37
CA ILE A 115 8.79 6.93 10.86
C ILE A 115 9.81 6.38 11.87
N ASN A 116 10.55 7.28 12.53
CA ASN A 116 11.52 6.93 13.58
C ASN A 116 10.90 6.26 14.81
N ASP A 117 9.59 6.38 15.00
CA ASP A 117 8.87 5.76 16.13
C ASP A 117 8.41 4.33 15.80
N LEU A 118 8.55 3.88 14.55
CA LEU A 118 8.16 2.53 14.14
C LEU A 118 9.06 1.48 14.83
N PRO A 119 8.47 0.38 15.32
CA PRO A 119 9.23 -0.79 15.74
C PRO A 119 10.03 -1.38 14.58
N GLN A 120 10.98 -2.26 14.91
CA GLN A 120 11.72 -3.04 13.90
C GLN A 120 10.76 -3.69 12.91
N LEU A 121 10.99 -3.50 11.61
CA LEU A 121 10.25 -4.15 10.54
C LEU A 121 11.04 -5.32 9.97
N ASN A 122 10.33 -6.41 9.65
CA ASN A 122 10.87 -7.55 8.92
C ASN A 122 10.62 -7.40 7.42
N PHE A 123 9.46 -6.88 7.05
CA PHE A 123 9.13 -6.57 5.66
C PHE A 123 8.07 -5.48 5.55
N ALA A 124 7.82 -5.04 4.32
CA ALA A 124 6.71 -4.16 3.98
C ALA A 124 6.07 -4.59 2.65
N VAL A 125 4.79 -4.28 2.50
CA VAL A 125 4.03 -4.57 1.27
C VAL A 125 3.55 -3.28 0.64
N ILE A 126 3.55 -3.21 -0.69
CA ILE A 126 2.94 -2.11 -1.46
C ILE A 126 1.93 -2.68 -2.43
N SER A 127 0.66 -2.30 -2.35
CA SER A 127 -0.40 -2.88 -3.19
C SER A 127 -0.41 -2.38 -4.63
N HIS A 128 -0.11 -1.09 -4.85
CA HIS A 128 -0.08 -0.47 -6.17
C HIS A 128 0.65 0.89 -6.12
N ASN A 129 0.87 1.50 -7.30
CA ASN A 129 1.78 2.65 -7.43
C ASN A 129 1.13 4.04 -7.27
N HIS A 130 -0.15 4.14 -6.87
CA HIS A 130 -0.82 5.42 -6.64
C HIS A 130 -0.16 6.20 -5.49
N TYR A 131 -0.26 7.53 -5.51
CA TYR A 131 0.47 8.40 -4.56
C TYR A 131 0.01 8.27 -3.10
N ASP A 132 -1.22 7.83 -2.88
CA ASP A 132 -1.81 7.57 -1.56
C ASP A 132 -1.51 6.17 -1.03
N HIS A 133 -0.87 5.31 -1.82
CA HIS A 133 -0.43 3.96 -1.43
C HIS A 133 1.09 3.76 -1.54
N PHE A 134 1.76 4.56 -2.37
CA PHE A 134 3.20 4.54 -2.59
C PHE A 134 3.82 5.93 -2.42
N ASP A 135 4.13 6.28 -1.17
CA ASP A 135 4.90 7.46 -0.82
C ASP A 135 6.40 7.16 -0.92
N SER A 136 7.03 7.60 -2.01
CA SER A 136 8.44 7.36 -2.26
C SER A 136 9.37 7.94 -1.19
N MET A 137 8.95 9.01 -0.49
CA MET A 137 9.76 9.57 0.60
C MET A 137 9.68 8.67 1.84
N ALA A 138 8.47 8.24 2.21
CA ALA A 138 8.30 7.31 3.34
C ALA A 138 9.06 6.01 3.09
N VAL A 139 8.93 5.42 1.89
CA VAL A 139 9.66 4.20 1.51
C VAL A 139 11.17 4.39 1.64
N ARG A 140 11.73 5.49 1.14
CA ARG A 140 13.16 5.79 1.27
C ARG A 140 13.61 5.95 2.72
N LEU A 141 12.82 6.61 3.57
CA LEU A 141 13.14 6.81 4.98
C LEU A 141 13.06 5.50 5.77
N ILE A 142 12.02 4.70 5.54
CA ILE A 142 11.84 3.37 6.13
C ILE A 142 13.00 2.45 5.72
N SER A 143 13.35 2.41 4.44
CA SER A 143 14.50 1.64 3.93
C SER A 143 15.83 2.02 4.59
N LYS A 144 16.04 3.32 4.83
CA LYS A 144 17.25 3.79 5.53
C LYS A 144 17.27 3.42 7.01
N GLN A 145 16.10 3.38 7.65
CA GLN A 145 15.97 3.03 9.07
C GLN A 145 16.08 1.52 9.30
N PHE A 146 15.50 0.71 8.42
CA PHE A 146 15.45 -0.76 8.55
C PHE A 146 16.17 -1.40 7.37
N THR A 147 17.49 -1.51 7.43
CA THR A 147 18.32 -1.98 6.31
C THR A 147 18.13 -3.46 5.98
N ASP A 148 17.70 -4.26 6.96
CA ASP A 148 17.58 -5.71 6.83
C ASP A 148 16.17 -6.18 6.41
N MET A 149 15.22 -5.25 6.27
CA MET A 149 13.86 -5.59 5.86
C MET A 149 13.75 -5.82 4.35
N GLU A 150 12.68 -6.50 3.93
CA GLU A 150 12.35 -6.76 2.51
C GLU A 150 11.08 -6.02 2.07
N TRP A 151 11.04 -5.60 0.80
CA TRP A 151 9.82 -5.06 0.18
C TRP A 151 9.16 -6.12 -0.72
N PHE A 152 7.87 -6.33 -0.56
CA PHE A 152 7.04 -7.13 -1.46
C PHE A 152 6.12 -6.22 -2.27
N VAL A 153 6.22 -6.29 -3.59
CA VAL A 153 5.52 -5.36 -4.49
C VAL A 153 4.98 -6.08 -5.73
N PRO A 154 3.90 -5.59 -6.36
CA PRO A 154 3.42 -6.10 -7.63
C PRO A 154 4.44 -5.95 -8.75
N MET A 155 4.31 -6.81 -9.76
CA MET A 155 5.11 -6.73 -10.98
C MET A 155 5.14 -5.34 -11.63
N GLY A 156 6.31 -4.91 -12.07
CA GLY A 156 6.53 -3.60 -12.70
C GLY A 156 6.80 -2.47 -11.70
N MET A 157 6.80 -2.74 -10.39
CA MET A 157 7.14 -1.76 -9.35
C MET A 157 8.62 -1.72 -8.98
N LYS A 158 9.40 -2.81 -9.13
CA LYS A 158 10.82 -2.83 -8.75
C LYS A 158 11.64 -1.77 -9.48
N GLN A 159 11.35 -1.52 -10.75
CA GLN A 159 12.01 -0.44 -11.51
C GLN A 159 11.87 0.94 -10.82
N TRP A 160 10.81 1.18 -10.04
CA TRP A 160 10.64 2.41 -9.29
C TRP A 160 11.55 2.46 -8.08
N PHE A 161 11.77 1.33 -7.41
CA PHE A 161 12.74 1.21 -6.32
C PHE A 161 14.15 1.48 -6.83
N ASP A 162 14.54 0.79 -7.90
CA ASP A 162 15.87 0.90 -8.50
C ASP A 162 16.15 2.33 -9.00
N LYS A 163 15.15 2.99 -9.61
CA LYS A 163 15.34 4.29 -10.26
C LYS A 163 15.21 5.49 -9.32
N TYR A 164 14.39 5.42 -8.27
CA TYR A 164 14.01 6.60 -7.50
C TYR A 164 14.24 6.51 -5.99
N LEU A 165 14.44 5.31 -5.44
CA LEU A 165 14.46 5.12 -3.98
C LEU A 165 15.87 4.93 -3.41
N ASP A 166 16.85 4.52 -4.23
CA ASP A 166 18.25 4.34 -3.82
C ASP A 166 18.35 3.55 -2.51
N THR A 167 17.75 2.36 -2.51
CA THR A 167 17.62 1.48 -1.35
C THR A 167 18.42 0.20 -1.56
N THR A 168 19.06 -0.28 -0.50
CA THR A 168 19.79 -1.56 -0.47
C THR A 168 18.89 -2.74 -0.06
N ASN A 169 17.69 -2.47 0.45
CA ASN A 169 16.74 -3.52 0.82
C ASN A 169 16.41 -4.42 -0.38
N PRO A 170 16.26 -5.74 -0.17
CA PRO A 170 15.68 -6.62 -1.18
C PRO A 170 14.28 -6.17 -1.58
N VAL A 171 13.97 -6.27 -2.87
CA VAL A 171 12.65 -5.98 -3.43
C VAL A 171 12.20 -7.20 -4.21
N THR A 172 11.20 -7.90 -3.69
CA THR A 172 10.59 -9.07 -4.29
C THR A 172 9.32 -8.66 -5.03
N GLU A 173 9.33 -8.97 -6.32
CA GLU A 173 8.34 -8.53 -7.29
C GLU A 173 7.41 -9.72 -7.62
N MET A 174 6.10 -9.55 -7.47
CA MET A 174 5.13 -10.65 -7.46
C MET A 174 3.94 -10.41 -8.41
N THR A 175 3.40 -11.46 -9.00
CA THR A 175 2.11 -11.46 -9.73
C THR A 175 1.03 -12.20 -8.94
N TRP A 176 -0.24 -12.06 -9.37
CA TRP A 176 -1.35 -12.72 -8.67
C TRP A 176 -1.20 -14.24 -8.65
N GLY A 177 -1.39 -14.80 -7.46
CA GLY A 177 -1.22 -16.22 -7.18
C GLY A 177 0.20 -16.60 -6.79
N ASP A 178 1.17 -15.69 -6.90
CA ASP A 178 2.52 -15.96 -6.39
C ASP A 178 2.50 -16.06 -4.86
N LYS A 179 3.29 -17.02 -4.37
CA LYS A 179 3.64 -17.15 -2.95
C LYS A 179 5.15 -17.08 -2.81
N VAL A 180 5.59 -16.36 -1.78
CA VAL A 180 6.97 -16.38 -1.29
C VAL A 180 6.97 -16.90 0.14
N ILE A 181 7.90 -17.82 0.44
CA ILE A 181 8.11 -18.35 1.78
C ILE A 181 9.32 -17.66 2.41
N ARG A 182 9.19 -17.24 3.66
CA ARG A 182 10.27 -16.64 4.46
C ARG A 182 10.32 -17.25 5.85
N GLU A 183 11.53 -17.33 6.38
CA GLU A 183 11.78 -17.70 7.76
C GLU A 183 12.08 -16.44 8.56
N TYR A 184 11.26 -16.15 9.57
CA TYR A 184 11.47 -15.05 10.50
C TYR A 184 11.43 -15.60 11.92
N ASN A 185 12.46 -15.31 12.72
CA ASN A 185 12.55 -15.77 14.11
C ASN A 185 12.37 -17.30 14.27
N GLY A 186 12.83 -18.10 13.30
CA GLY A 186 12.70 -19.56 13.29
C GLY A 186 11.29 -20.08 12.96
N GLN A 187 10.42 -19.23 12.43
CA GLN A 187 9.06 -19.57 12.03
C GLN A 187 8.84 -19.27 10.54
N THR A 188 8.10 -20.15 9.88
CA THR A 188 7.75 -20.02 8.45
C THR A 188 6.57 -19.09 8.26
N PHE A 189 6.71 -18.14 7.33
CA PHE A 189 5.66 -17.24 6.87
C PHE A 189 5.47 -17.39 5.36
N GLU A 190 4.20 -17.40 4.94
CA GLU A 190 3.83 -17.31 3.53
C GLU A 190 3.31 -15.90 3.21
N ILE A 191 3.94 -15.24 2.24
CA ILE A 191 3.50 -13.97 1.69
C ILE A 191 2.91 -14.26 0.33
N TRP A 192 1.59 -14.03 0.19
CA TRP A 192 0.85 -14.24 -1.05
C TRP A 192 0.51 -12.90 -1.70
N CYS A 193 0.74 -12.81 -3.00
CA CYS A 193 0.20 -11.75 -3.85
C CYS A 193 -1.14 -12.21 -4.41
N VAL A 194 -2.24 -11.57 -4.01
CA VAL A 194 -3.60 -12.01 -4.35
C VAL A 194 -4.28 -11.06 -5.36
N PRO A 195 -5.27 -11.54 -6.12
CA PRO A 195 -6.02 -10.69 -7.04
C PRO A 195 -6.72 -9.51 -6.36
N ALA A 196 -6.69 -8.35 -7.02
CA ALA A 196 -7.47 -7.18 -6.65
C ALA A 196 -8.09 -6.55 -7.90
N GLN A 197 -9.30 -6.02 -7.77
CA GLN A 197 -9.96 -5.30 -8.85
C GLN A 197 -9.66 -3.81 -8.73
N HIS A 198 -8.60 -3.35 -9.41
CA HIS A 198 -8.14 -1.96 -9.36
C HIS A 198 -7.39 -1.58 -10.64
N TRP A 199 -6.52 -0.58 -10.56
CA TRP A 199 -5.64 -0.11 -11.63
C TRP A 199 -4.41 0.59 -11.05
N SER A 200 -3.47 1.00 -11.90
CA SER A 200 -2.26 1.69 -11.46
C SER A 200 -1.94 2.87 -12.38
N GLN A 201 -1.41 3.95 -11.83
CA GLN A 201 -0.85 5.08 -12.58
C GLN A 201 -0.09 6.03 -11.64
N ARG A 202 1.11 6.45 -12.02
CA ARG A 202 1.89 7.42 -11.24
C ARG A 202 2.29 8.65 -12.05
N LEU A 203 2.54 8.50 -13.33
CA LEU A 203 2.91 9.57 -14.25
C LEU A 203 1.86 9.75 -15.36
N ALA A 204 2.03 10.82 -16.15
CA ALA A 204 1.42 10.86 -17.47
C ALA A 204 2.05 9.71 -18.28
N PHE A 205 1.25 8.82 -18.86
CA PHE A 205 1.69 7.72 -19.75
C PHE A 205 2.30 6.45 -19.11
N ASP A 206 2.09 6.21 -17.82
CA ASP A 206 2.46 4.94 -17.17
C ASP A 206 1.27 4.14 -16.63
N ARG A 207 0.05 4.52 -17.03
CA ARG A 207 -1.17 3.82 -16.65
C ARG A 207 -1.04 2.32 -16.92
N ASN A 208 -1.33 1.53 -15.90
CA ASN A 208 -1.30 0.09 -15.86
C ASN A 208 0.03 -0.55 -16.29
N LYS A 209 1.16 0.19 -16.30
CA LYS A 209 2.48 -0.41 -16.56
C LYS A 209 3.02 -1.22 -15.39
N ALA A 210 2.52 -0.97 -14.18
CA ALA A 210 2.74 -1.80 -13.00
C ALA A 210 1.43 -2.50 -12.62
N LEU A 211 1.53 -3.68 -12.04
CA LEU A 211 0.39 -4.42 -11.52
C LEU A 211 -0.12 -3.78 -10.21
N TRP A 212 -1.32 -4.17 -9.79
CA TRP A 212 -1.92 -3.89 -8.48
C TRP A 212 -2.32 -5.23 -7.86
N CYS A 213 -2.29 -5.37 -6.53
CA CYS A 213 -2.69 -6.60 -5.86
C CYS A 213 -3.17 -6.34 -4.43
N GLY A 214 -3.73 -7.37 -3.79
CA GLY A 214 -3.75 -7.46 -2.34
C GLY A 214 -2.63 -8.38 -1.83
N PHE A 215 -2.48 -8.48 -0.52
CA PHE A 215 -1.56 -9.41 0.12
C PHE A 215 -2.26 -10.27 1.18
N ALA A 216 -1.92 -11.55 1.23
CA ALA A 216 -2.25 -12.41 2.37
C ALA A 216 -0.95 -12.89 3.03
N ILE A 217 -0.83 -12.64 4.33
CA ILE A 217 0.32 -13.06 5.14
C ILE A 217 -0.17 -14.18 6.05
N ILE A 218 0.41 -15.37 5.90
CA ILE A 218 0.08 -16.55 6.67
C ILE A 218 1.25 -16.84 7.60
N GLY A 219 1.05 -16.59 8.90
CA GLY A 219 1.96 -17.01 9.95
C GLY A 219 1.59 -18.40 10.49
N PRO A 220 2.34 -18.88 11.49
CA PRO A 220 2.12 -20.21 12.09
C PRO A 220 0.78 -20.33 12.81
N ASN A 221 0.29 -19.26 13.45
CA ASN A 221 -0.97 -19.31 14.22
C ASN A 221 -2.04 -18.37 13.65
N HIS A 222 -1.63 -17.28 13.00
CA HIS A 222 -2.53 -16.23 12.54
C HIS A 222 -2.36 -15.92 11.05
N ARG A 223 -3.37 -15.26 10.47
CA ARG A 223 -3.36 -14.82 9.08
C ARG A 223 -3.84 -13.38 8.99
N PHE A 224 -3.23 -12.60 8.12
CA PHE A 224 -3.60 -11.22 7.84
C PHE A 224 -3.88 -11.06 6.35
N TYR A 225 -4.94 -10.31 6.02
CA TYR A 225 -5.32 -10.01 4.65
C TYR A 225 -5.40 -8.50 4.43
N TYR A 226 -4.73 -8.04 3.39
CA TYR A 226 -4.69 -6.65 2.96
C TYR A 226 -5.23 -6.55 1.52
N THR A 227 -6.28 -5.77 1.31
CA THR A 227 -6.97 -5.67 0.01
C THR A 227 -6.26 -4.78 -0.99
N GLY A 228 -5.33 -3.95 -0.52
CA GLY A 228 -4.68 -2.91 -1.29
C GLY A 228 -5.41 -1.58 -1.31
#